data_AF-A0AAJ2G7I4-F1
#
_entry.id   AF-A0AAJ2G7I4-F1
#
_cell.length_a   1.000
_cell.length_b   1.000
_cell.length_c   1.000
_cell.angle_alpha   90.00
_cell.angle_beta   90.00
_cell.angle_gamma   90.00
#
_symmetry.space_group_name_H-M   'P 1'
#
loop_
_entity.id
_entity.type
_entity.pdbx_description
1 polymer ?
#
loop_
_entity_poly.entity_id
_entity_poly.type
_entity_poly.pdbx_seq_one_letter_code
_entity_poly.pdbx_strand_id
1 'polypeptide(L)'
;MEATIRCKITRHIHVFQPGNTVEVRRRILEKSENQPESGYFIPDTGDGTPGIVPLDAAEPLSDHAPMEDAYYGKCVLTSVSNIWMDNTEKTDEGQAGSIKPVNVRVVHYPDCQQIVFHMPQYAWDAGTFRLTNACSQEVIEEKPVRERLNGGTMILTNTLPYPPGFYTIEAGWPDGWTHRIQFIKFTEGFPKAPYGKAPANIYHAIRNEEVHLLPPPEEPPAPENTTYGTRTPEYLPGRESGYASPACSLHMMYDRDDERSRDYNGLETSRGIDVDKFKKEIMSRFFPRLEYTQDGRGGSIYYTEGAIKIQFGWEFGGGNAVVILFIPETKYWEAQTGTPLFRRDEILKFLCEQVIRDQAPGCTYKIYDNSISILR
;
A
#
# COMPACT_ATOMS: atom_id res chain seq x y z
N MET A 1 10.93 -10.38 -27.45
CA MET A 1 11.37 -9.48 -26.36
C MET A 1 12.61 -8.76 -26.86
N GLU A 2 12.61 -7.43 -26.87
CA GLU A 2 13.82 -6.66 -27.20
C GLU A 2 14.79 -6.77 -26.01
N ALA A 3 16.08 -6.92 -26.28
CA ALA A 3 17.08 -6.95 -25.21
C ALA A 3 17.08 -5.61 -24.46
N THR A 4 17.03 -5.65 -23.13
CA THR A 4 17.22 -4.47 -22.28
C THR A 4 18.66 -4.43 -21.74
N ILE A 5 19.10 -3.24 -21.38
CA ILE A 5 20.36 -2.99 -20.68
C ILE A 5 20.09 -1.99 -19.55
N ARG A 6 20.95 -1.95 -18.54
CA ARG A 6 20.91 -0.91 -17.51
C ARG A 6 21.91 0.20 -17.85
N CYS A 7 21.47 1.43 -17.69
CA CYS A 7 22.29 2.61 -17.90
C CYS A 7 22.33 3.46 -16.62
N LYS A 8 23.51 3.95 -16.26
CA LYS A 8 23.68 4.99 -15.26
C LYS A 8 23.57 6.35 -15.92
N ILE A 9 22.67 7.19 -15.44
CA ILE A 9 22.45 8.53 -15.95
C ILE A 9 23.63 9.43 -15.55
N THR A 10 24.25 10.11 -16.52
CA THR A 10 25.46 10.94 -16.31
C THR A 10 25.12 12.42 -16.19
N ARG A 11 24.04 12.88 -16.83
CA ARG A 11 23.51 14.25 -16.75
C ARG A 11 22.00 14.23 -16.60
N HIS A 12 21.44 15.32 -16.10
CA HIS A 12 20.01 15.44 -15.92
C HIS A 12 19.28 15.32 -17.26
N ILE A 13 18.31 14.41 -17.36
CA ILE A 13 17.52 14.16 -18.56
C ILE A 13 16.12 13.69 -18.16
N HIS A 14 15.09 14.34 -18.70
CA HIS A 14 13.69 14.12 -18.31
C HIS A 14 13.52 14.19 -16.79
N VAL A 15 12.92 13.16 -16.17
CA VAL A 15 12.84 13.03 -14.72
C VAL A 15 14.09 12.46 -14.04
N PHE A 16 15.09 12.00 -14.79
CA PHE A 16 16.23 11.26 -14.26
C PHE A 16 17.42 12.18 -13.92
N GLN A 17 17.93 12.01 -12.70
CA GLN A 17 19.09 12.76 -12.19
C GLN A 17 20.39 11.95 -12.35
N PRO A 18 21.55 12.63 -12.38
CA PRO A 18 22.84 11.96 -12.41
C PRO A 18 23.01 10.92 -11.30
N GLY A 19 23.49 9.74 -11.65
CA GLY A 19 23.68 8.59 -10.77
C GLY A 19 22.46 7.67 -10.65
N ASN A 20 21.30 8.05 -11.21
CA ASN A 20 20.16 7.15 -11.29
C ASN A 20 20.45 5.99 -12.27
N THR A 21 19.99 4.78 -11.97
CA THR A 21 20.09 3.63 -12.86
C THR A 21 18.73 3.37 -13.50
N VAL A 22 18.70 3.38 -14.83
CA VAL A 22 17.48 3.20 -15.63
C VAL A 22 17.65 1.98 -16.52
N GLU A 23 16.62 1.14 -16.58
CA GLU A 23 16.55 0.07 -17.58
C GLU A 23 16.09 0.66 -18.91
N VAL A 24 16.84 0.42 -19.99
CA VAL A 24 16.54 0.96 -21.31
C VAL A 24 16.55 -0.17 -22.35
N ARG A 25 15.88 0.05 -23.49
CA ARG A 25 15.97 -0.92 -24.59
C ARG A 25 17.32 -0.76 -25.29
N ARG A 26 18.00 -1.88 -25.55
CA ARG A 26 19.34 -1.91 -26.17
C ARG A 26 19.35 -1.35 -27.59
N ARG A 27 18.21 -1.37 -28.28
CA ARG A 27 18.08 -0.81 -29.62
C ARG A 27 18.33 0.69 -29.58
N ILE A 28 19.46 1.10 -30.15
CA ILE A 28 19.76 2.52 -30.36
C ILE A 28 18.83 3.03 -31.46
N LEU A 29 18.04 4.04 -31.12
CA LEU A 29 17.28 4.78 -32.12
C LEU A 29 18.23 5.77 -32.77
N GLU A 30 18.41 5.65 -34.08
CA GLU A 30 19.27 6.55 -34.85
C GLU A 30 18.58 7.90 -35.09
N LYS A 31 19.39 8.95 -35.21
CA LYS A 31 18.93 10.28 -35.59
C LYS A 31 18.14 10.23 -36.90
N SER A 32 16.98 10.86 -36.93
CA SER A 32 16.13 11.02 -38.11
C SER A 32 15.58 12.46 -38.16
N GLU A 33 14.85 12.84 -39.22
CA GLU A 33 14.21 14.16 -39.29
C GLU A 33 13.27 14.43 -38.10
N ASN A 34 12.62 13.37 -37.59
CA ASN A 34 11.71 13.46 -36.44
C ASN A 34 12.40 13.17 -35.09
N GLN A 35 13.68 12.82 -35.10
CA GLN A 35 14.43 12.47 -33.89
C GLN A 35 15.83 13.08 -33.93
N PRO A 36 16.07 14.20 -33.22
CA PRO A 36 17.28 15.02 -33.41
C PRO A 36 18.56 14.37 -32.86
N GLU A 37 18.44 13.34 -32.03
CA GLU A 37 19.55 12.71 -31.30
C GLU A 37 19.41 11.19 -31.26
N SER A 38 20.55 10.49 -31.32
CA SER A 38 20.60 9.05 -31.11
C SER A 38 20.57 8.73 -29.61
N GLY A 39 19.85 7.69 -29.22
CA GLY A 39 19.69 7.36 -27.81
C GLY A 39 19.04 6.01 -27.56
N TYR A 40 18.93 5.68 -26.28
CA TYR A 40 18.20 4.51 -25.80
C TYR A 40 16.73 4.83 -25.62
N PHE A 41 15.85 3.97 -26.11
CA PHE A 41 14.41 4.13 -25.88
C PHE A 41 14.04 3.85 -24.43
N ILE A 42 13.17 4.69 -23.88
CA ILE A 42 12.50 4.49 -22.59
C ILE A 42 10.98 4.59 -22.74
N PRO A 43 10.19 3.75 -22.04
CA PRO A 43 8.73 3.78 -22.12
C PRO A 43 8.08 5.04 -21.55
N ASP A 44 8.78 5.76 -20.67
CA ASP A 44 8.20 6.87 -19.90
C ASP A 44 9.27 7.91 -19.56
N THR A 45 9.05 9.17 -19.92
CA THR A 45 9.94 10.29 -19.55
C THR A 45 9.58 10.92 -18.21
N GLY A 46 8.57 10.39 -17.51
CA GLY A 46 8.06 10.86 -16.23
C GLY A 46 6.67 11.49 -16.30
N ASP A 47 6.07 11.55 -17.48
CA ASP A 47 4.74 12.09 -17.77
C ASP A 47 3.80 11.08 -18.46
N GLY A 48 4.21 9.81 -18.51
CA GLY A 48 3.47 8.74 -19.19
C GLY A 48 3.79 8.63 -20.68
N THR A 49 4.64 9.50 -21.22
CA THR A 49 4.99 9.49 -22.65
C THR A 49 6.36 8.84 -22.89
N PRO A 50 6.51 8.04 -23.96
CA PRO A 50 7.79 7.42 -24.29
C PRO A 50 8.79 8.46 -24.79
N GLY A 51 10.08 8.16 -24.62
CA GLY A 51 11.14 9.06 -25.08
C GLY A 51 12.47 8.37 -25.24
N ILE A 52 13.53 9.18 -25.29
CA ILE A 52 14.90 8.71 -25.48
C ILE A 52 15.81 9.24 -24.39
N VAL A 53 16.75 8.41 -23.93
CA VAL A 53 17.92 8.83 -23.17
C VAL A 53 19.08 8.98 -24.16
N PRO A 54 19.57 10.20 -24.43
CA PRO A 54 20.69 10.40 -25.35
C PRO A 54 21.92 9.58 -24.96
N LEU A 55 22.69 9.10 -25.94
CA LEU A 55 23.88 8.27 -25.69
C LEU A 55 24.93 8.97 -24.81
N ASP A 56 25.01 10.30 -24.85
CA ASP A 56 25.93 11.09 -24.04
C ASP A 56 25.42 11.35 -22.61
N ALA A 57 24.16 11.01 -22.33
CA ALA A 57 23.50 11.17 -21.03
C ALA A 57 23.44 9.87 -20.21
N ALA A 58 23.96 8.77 -20.76
CA ALA A 58 23.87 7.45 -20.17
C ALA A 58 25.16 6.65 -20.37
N GLU A 59 25.63 6.00 -19.31
CA GLU A 59 26.73 5.05 -19.35
C GLU A 59 26.15 3.63 -19.17
N PRO A 60 26.29 2.72 -20.16
CA PRO A 60 25.88 1.33 -20.01
C PRO A 60 26.64 0.65 -18.86
N LEU A 61 25.91 -0.04 -17.98
CA LEU A 61 26.50 -0.82 -16.92
C LEU A 61 26.83 -2.23 -17.44
N SER A 62 28.02 -2.73 -17.13
CA SER A 62 28.34 -4.16 -17.32
C SER A 62 27.47 -5.00 -16.39
N ASP A 63 26.88 -6.08 -16.88
CA ASP A 63 25.79 -6.91 -16.30
C ASP A 63 26.03 -7.60 -14.93
N HIS A 64 26.68 -6.93 -13.99
CA HIS A 64 26.82 -7.39 -12.61
C HIS A 64 25.99 -6.50 -11.68
N ALA A 65 24.67 -6.70 -11.71
CA ALA A 65 23.83 -6.20 -10.65
C ALA A 65 23.88 -7.19 -9.46
N PRO A 66 24.14 -6.71 -8.23
CA PRO A 66 24.01 -7.56 -7.05
C PRO A 66 22.55 -8.01 -6.92
N MET A 67 22.39 -9.29 -6.59
CA MET A 67 21.16 -9.85 -6.03
C MET A 67 21.00 -9.24 -4.64
N GLU A 68 20.39 -8.07 -4.55
CA GLU A 68 19.88 -7.56 -3.27
C GLU A 68 18.41 -7.94 -3.15
N ASP A 69 18.04 -8.47 -1.98
CA ASP A 69 16.72 -9.06 -1.72
C ASP A 69 15.60 -8.00 -1.58
N ALA A 70 15.89 -6.70 -1.69
CA ALA A 70 14.90 -5.63 -1.66
C ALA A 70 15.35 -4.37 -2.40
N TYR A 71 14.45 -3.72 -3.14
CA TYR A 71 14.71 -2.47 -3.86
C TYR A 71 13.98 -1.29 -3.18
N TYR A 72 14.71 -0.48 -2.42
CA TYR A 72 14.17 0.64 -1.64
C TYR A 72 13.92 1.94 -2.44
N GLY A 73 14.01 1.87 -3.76
CA GLY A 73 13.71 2.98 -4.65
C GLY A 73 12.29 3.53 -4.52
N LYS A 74 12.08 4.84 -4.71
CA LYS A 74 10.73 5.43 -4.73
C LYS A 74 9.96 5.05 -6.00
N CYS A 75 8.67 4.76 -5.87
CA CYS A 75 7.74 4.71 -7.00
C CYS A 75 7.21 6.11 -7.29
N VAL A 76 7.02 6.47 -8.56
CA VAL A 76 6.36 7.70 -8.99
C VAL A 76 5.32 7.38 -10.05
N LEU A 77 4.05 7.72 -9.80
CA LEU A 77 2.99 7.63 -10.81
C LEU A 77 3.25 8.65 -11.92
N THR A 78 3.08 8.21 -13.16
CA THR A 78 3.30 9.03 -14.35
C THR A 78 2.03 9.19 -15.16
N SER A 79 1.16 8.18 -15.19
CA SER A 79 -0.11 8.24 -15.91
C SER A 79 -1.16 7.31 -15.32
N VAL A 80 -2.42 7.74 -15.41
CA VAL A 80 -3.61 6.92 -15.17
C VAL A 80 -4.55 7.17 -16.34
N SER A 81 -4.88 6.10 -17.07
CA SER A 81 -5.76 6.15 -18.23
C SER A 81 -6.79 5.02 -18.18
N ASN A 82 -7.91 5.21 -18.87
CA ASN A 82 -8.97 4.24 -18.99
C ASN A 82 -9.23 4.06 -20.49
N ILE A 83 -9.03 2.86 -21.02
CA ILE A 83 -8.97 2.60 -22.45
C ILE A 83 -9.79 1.35 -22.81
N TRP A 84 -10.33 1.33 -24.03
CA TRP A 84 -10.84 0.11 -24.65
C TRP A 84 -9.70 -0.60 -25.39
N MET A 85 -9.37 -1.82 -25.01
CA MET A 85 -8.28 -2.59 -25.63
C MET A 85 -8.49 -2.79 -27.15
N ASP A 86 -9.73 -3.00 -27.57
CA ASP A 86 -10.07 -3.30 -28.97
C ASP A 86 -10.45 -2.07 -29.80
N ASN A 87 -10.59 -0.89 -29.19
CA ASN A 87 -11.04 0.30 -29.90
C ASN A 87 -10.62 1.61 -29.20
N THR A 88 -9.47 2.14 -29.58
CA THR A 88 -8.97 3.42 -29.05
C THR A 88 -9.79 4.65 -29.46
N GLU A 89 -10.70 4.51 -30.43
CA GLU A 89 -11.57 5.62 -30.87
C GLU A 89 -12.82 5.78 -30.00
N LYS A 90 -13.18 4.75 -29.22
CA LYS A 90 -14.24 4.87 -28.22
C LYS A 90 -13.77 5.76 -27.08
N THR A 91 -14.42 6.92 -26.96
CA THR A 91 -14.15 7.91 -25.91
C THR A 91 -15.20 7.92 -24.80
N ASP A 92 -16.30 7.20 -24.99
CA ASP A 92 -17.33 7.05 -23.96
C ASP A 92 -16.78 6.26 -22.77
N GLU A 93 -17.12 6.72 -21.56
CA GLU A 93 -16.79 6.00 -20.34
C GLU A 93 -17.44 4.61 -20.38
N GLY A 94 -16.63 3.57 -20.11
CA GLY A 94 -17.14 2.21 -19.96
C GLY A 94 -18.20 2.14 -18.85
N GLN A 95 -19.08 1.15 -18.92
CA GLN A 95 -20.12 0.94 -17.90
C GLN A 95 -19.50 0.77 -16.49
N ALA A 96 -18.27 0.29 -16.43
CA ALA A 96 -17.53 0.15 -15.19
C ALA A 96 -17.14 1.47 -14.52
N GLY A 97 -17.15 2.60 -15.24
CA GLY A 97 -16.66 3.90 -14.76
C GLY A 97 -15.15 4.07 -14.97
N SER A 98 -14.59 5.15 -14.43
CA SER A 98 -13.20 5.55 -14.66
C SER A 98 -12.40 5.64 -13.36
N ILE A 99 -11.15 5.15 -13.37
CA ILE A 99 -10.19 5.45 -12.30
C ILE A 99 -9.63 6.84 -12.54
N LYS A 100 -9.80 7.72 -11.54
CA LYS A 100 -9.25 9.08 -11.57
C LYS A 100 -7.84 9.08 -10.99
N PRO A 101 -6.92 9.94 -11.49
CA PRO A 101 -5.56 10.02 -10.96
C PRO A 101 -5.48 10.26 -9.45
N VAL A 102 -6.40 11.07 -8.89
CA VAL A 102 -6.50 11.34 -7.44
C VAL A 102 -6.83 10.11 -6.59
N ASN A 103 -7.37 9.05 -7.21
CA ASN A 103 -7.73 7.81 -6.54
C ASN A 103 -6.61 6.75 -6.60
N VAL A 104 -5.45 7.09 -7.17
CA VAL A 104 -4.27 6.22 -7.20
C VAL A 104 -3.22 6.83 -6.27
N ARG A 105 -2.74 6.03 -5.33
CA ARG A 105 -1.82 6.46 -4.28
C ARG A 105 -0.54 5.63 -4.30
N VAL A 106 0.58 6.29 -4.01
CA VAL A 106 1.84 5.63 -3.68
C VAL A 106 2.09 5.84 -2.21
N VAL A 107 2.04 4.76 -1.45
CA VAL A 107 2.33 4.76 -0.02
C VAL A 107 3.76 4.30 0.18
N HIS A 108 4.56 5.05 0.94
CA HIS A 108 5.96 4.73 1.18
C HIS A 108 6.34 4.90 2.66
N TYR A 109 6.77 3.81 3.25
CA TYR A 109 7.34 3.68 4.59
C TYR A 109 8.75 3.07 4.49
N PRO A 110 9.59 3.14 5.54
CA PRO A 110 10.96 2.61 5.51
C PRO A 110 11.09 1.14 5.06
N ASP A 111 10.06 0.34 5.29
CA ASP A 111 10.02 -1.11 5.05
C ASP A 111 8.91 -1.53 4.06
N CYS A 112 8.18 -0.57 3.49
CA CYS A 112 7.00 -0.87 2.69
C CYS A 112 6.80 0.19 1.61
N GLN A 113 6.57 -0.26 0.38
CA GLN A 113 6.14 0.62 -0.68
C GLN A 113 4.99 -0.03 -1.43
N GLN A 114 3.89 0.69 -1.57
CA GLN A 114 2.66 0.16 -2.12
C GLN A 114 2.05 1.13 -3.12
N ILE A 115 1.48 0.59 -4.19
CA ILE A 115 0.54 1.30 -5.04
C ILE A 115 -0.86 0.85 -4.68
N VAL A 116 -1.73 1.80 -4.35
CA VAL A 116 -3.11 1.54 -3.92
C VAL A 116 -4.06 2.27 -4.86
N PHE A 117 -5.09 1.58 -5.33
CA PHE A 117 -6.19 2.20 -6.07
C PHE A 117 -7.49 1.43 -5.85
N HIS A 118 -8.61 2.10 -6.08
CA HIS A 118 -9.93 1.47 -6.06
C HIS A 118 -10.48 1.33 -7.46
N MET A 119 -11.02 0.15 -7.76
CA MET A 119 -11.88 -0.07 -8.90
C MET A 119 -13.14 0.79 -8.76
N PRO A 120 -13.63 1.38 -9.87
CA PRO A 120 -14.76 2.32 -9.85
C PRO A 120 -16.09 1.69 -9.38
N GLN A 121 -16.21 0.37 -9.45
CA GLN A 121 -17.34 -0.41 -8.98
C GLN A 121 -16.87 -1.75 -8.38
N TYR A 122 -17.78 -2.51 -7.79
CA TYR A 122 -17.52 -3.87 -7.28
C TYR A 122 -16.90 -4.73 -8.39
N ALA A 123 -15.69 -5.22 -8.17
CA ALA A 123 -14.82 -5.76 -9.22
C ALA A 123 -14.59 -7.27 -9.13
N TRP A 124 -15.49 -8.00 -8.46
CA TRP A 124 -15.37 -9.45 -8.30
C TRP A 124 -15.43 -10.20 -9.63
N ASP A 125 -16.23 -9.70 -10.58
CA ASP A 125 -16.35 -10.24 -11.93
C ASP A 125 -15.55 -9.41 -12.95
N ALA A 126 -14.61 -8.57 -12.49
CA ALA A 126 -13.65 -7.93 -13.39
C ALA A 126 -12.73 -8.99 -14.03
N GLY A 127 -12.11 -8.61 -15.14
CA GLY A 127 -11.29 -9.49 -15.95
C GLY A 127 -9.92 -9.76 -15.34
N THR A 128 -8.87 -9.45 -16.09
CA THR A 128 -7.49 -9.79 -15.71
C THR A 128 -6.78 -8.58 -15.10
N PHE A 129 -6.09 -8.80 -13.99
CA PHE A 129 -5.04 -7.94 -13.48
C PHE A 129 -3.71 -8.37 -14.09
N ARG A 130 -2.98 -7.43 -14.68
CA ARG A 130 -1.66 -7.67 -15.27
C ARG A 130 -0.69 -6.58 -14.82
N LEU A 131 0.48 -6.98 -14.31
CA LEU A 131 1.61 -6.10 -14.03
C LEU A 131 2.76 -6.46 -14.96
N THR A 132 3.24 -5.48 -15.72
CA THR A 132 4.26 -5.67 -16.75
C THR A 132 5.40 -4.67 -16.55
N ASN A 133 6.65 -5.13 -16.69
CA ASN A 133 7.77 -4.22 -16.90
C ASN A 133 7.70 -3.68 -18.34
N ALA A 134 7.40 -2.39 -18.50
CA ALA A 134 7.17 -1.77 -19.79
C ALA A 134 8.44 -1.69 -20.66
N CYS A 135 9.63 -1.76 -20.07
CA CYS A 135 10.88 -1.75 -20.83
C CYS A 135 11.16 -3.13 -21.43
N SER A 136 11.22 -4.16 -20.58
CA SER A 136 11.52 -5.55 -20.98
C SER A 136 10.33 -6.28 -21.62
N GLN A 137 9.11 -5.79 -21.40
CA GLN A 137 7.84 -6.44 -21.74
C GLN A 137 7.62 -7.75 -20.96
N GLU A 138 8.33 -7.94 -19.86
CA GLU A 138 8.14 -9.08 -18.96
C GLU A 138 6.85 -8.91 -18.16
N VAL A 139 5.99 -9.93 -18.19
CA VAL A 139 4.81 -10.02 -17.34
C VAL A 139 5.24 -10.56 -15.98
N ILE A 140 5.16 -9.71 -14.96
CA ILE A 140 5.58 -10.02 -13.59
C ILE A 140 4.47 -10.75 -12.85
N GLU A 141 3.23 -10.33 -13.08
CA GLU A 141 2.04 -10.90 -12.44
C GLU A 141 0.87 -10.84 -13.41
N GLU A 142 0.15 -11.95 -13.55
CA GLU A 142 -1.10 -12.02 -14.30
C GLU A 142 -2.07 -12.97 -13.60
N LYS A 143 -3.24 -12.47 -13.21
CA LYS A 143 -4.28 -13.23 -12.51
C LYS A 143 -5.64 -12.56 -12.63
N PRO A 144 -6.75 -13.25 -12.34
CA PRO A 144 -8.06 -12.61 -12.23
C PRO A 144 -8.05 -11.45 -11.21
N VAL A 145 -8.73 -10.33 -11.53
CA VAL A 145 -8.80 -9.16 -10.63
C VAL A 145 -9.27 -9.54 -9.23
N ARG A 146 -10.25 -10.44 -9.11
CA ARG A 146 -10.78 -10.93 -7.83
C ARG A 146 -9.74 -11.52 -6.88
N GLU A 147 -8.64 -12.07 -7.41
CA GLU A 147 -7.54 -12.63 -6.60
C GLU A 147 -6.57 -11.56 -6.12
N ARG A 148 -6.71 -10.33 -6.62
CA ARG A 148 -5.92 -9.15 -6.23
C ARG A 148 -6.70 -8.16 -5.37
N LEU A 149 -8.02 -8.31 -5.28
CA LEU A 149 -8.87 -7.45 -4.49
C LEU A 149 -8.59 -7.61 -3.00
N ASN A 150 -8.51 -6.48 -2.31
CA ASN A 150 -8.65 -6.36 -0.88
C ASN A 150 -10.05 -5.79 -0.60
N GLY A 151 -10.98 -6.64 -0.18
CA GLY A 151 -12.41 -6.30 -0.13
C GLY A 151 -13.07 -6.35 -1.50
N GLY A 152 -13.96 -5.39 -1.79
CA GLY A 152 -14.78 -5.41 -3.03
C GLY A 152 -14.24 -4.59 -4.20
N THR A 153 -13.35 -3.62 -3.95
CA THR A 153 -12.88 -2.68 -4.99
C THR A 153 -11.40 -2.33 -4.89
N MET A 154 -10.75 -2.47 -3.73
CA MET A 154 -9.39 -1.99 -3.54
C MET A 154 -8.37 -2.98 -4.10
N ILE A 155 -7.33 -2.49 -4.75
CA ILE A 155 -6.15 -3.24 -5.17
C ILE A 155 -4.92 -2.58 -4.53
N LEU A 156 -4.05 -3.40 -3.95
CA LEU A 156 -2.83 -2.96 -3.27
C LEU A 156 -1.64 -3.77 -3.76
N THR A 157 -0.67 -3.13 -4.40
CA THR A 157 0.52 -3.77 -4.97
C THR A 157 1.76 -3.38 -4.20
N ASN A 158 2.40 -4.35 -3.51
CA ASN A 158 3.71 -4.15 -2.89
C ASN A 158 4.78 -4.03 -3.99
N THR A 159 5.44 -2.88 -4.06
CA THR A 159 6.47 -2.57 -5.06
C THR A 159 7.89 -2.63 -4.52
N LEU A 160 8.09 -3.06 -3.26
CA LEU A 160 9.42 -3.24 -2.67
C LEU A 160 10.26 -4.32 -3.40
N PRO A 161 9.70 -5.45 -3.85
CA PRO A 161 10.47 -6.50 -4.54
C PRO A 161 10.89 -6.12 -5.97
N TYR A 162 10.34 -5.04 -6.53
CA TYR A 162 10.55 -4.70 -7.94
C TYR A 162 11.79 -3.84 -8.15
N PRO A 163 12.68 -4.20 -9.11
CA PRO A 163 13.86 -3.41 -9.41
C PRO A 163 13.51 -2.01 -9.94
N PRO A 164 14.46 -1.07 -9.93
CA PRO A 164 14.31 0.17 -10.67
C PRO A 164 13.95 -0.10 -12.14
N GLY A 165 12.93 0.58 -12.65
CA GLY A 165 12.36 0.28 -13.97
C GLY A 165 11.03 0.98 -14.23
N PHE A 166 10.40 0.57 -15.34
CA PHE A 166 9.15 1.13 -15.85
C PHE A 166 8.05 0.09 -15.74
N TYR A 167 6.92 0.44 -15.18
CA TYR A 167 5.88 -0.53 -14.88
C TYR A 167 4.50 -0.05 -15.33
N THR A 168 3.71 -1.01 -15.80
CA THR A 168 2.32 -0.80 -16.18
C THR A 168 1.46 -1.82 -15.44
N ILE A 169 0.46 -1.34 -14.70
CA ILE A 169 -0.64 -2.14 -14.17
C ILE A 169 -1.83 -1.96 -15.10
N GLU A 170 -2.44 -3.08 -15.51
CA GLU A 170 -3.68 -3.13 -16.27
C GLU A 170 -4.71 -3.95 -15.50
N ALA A 171 -5.92 -3.40 -15.33
CA ALA A 171 -7.06 -4.08 -14.75
C ALA A 171 -8.23 -4.04 -15.74
N GLY A 172 -8.47 -5.16 -16.40
CA GLY A 172 -9.48 -5.30 -17.44
C GLY A 172 -10.87 -5.62 -16.91
N TRP A 173 -11.89 -5.35 -17.71
CA TRP A 173 -13.28 -5.73 -17.53
C TRP A 173 -13.77 -6.63 -18.67
N PRO A 174 -14.80 -7.46 -18.46
CA PRO A 174 -15.32 -8.36 -19.50
C PRO A 174 -15.84 -7.67 -20.75
N ASP A 175 -16.19 -6.38 -20.67
CA ASP A 175 -16.65 -5.59 -21.83
C ASP A 175 -15.49 -5.14 -22.73
N GLY A 176 -14.24 -5.25 -22.29
CA GLY A 176 -13.04 -4.77 -22.99
C GLY A 176 -12.48 -3.45 -22.44
N TRP A 177 -13.15 -2.84 -21.45
CA TRP A 177 -12.65 -1.67 -20.76
C TRP A 177 -11.47 -2.04 -19.86
N THR A 178 -10.41 -1.24 -19.87
CA THR A 178 -9.20 -1.51 -19.10
C THR A 178 -8.71 -0.24 -18.43
N HIS A 179 -8.48 -0.33 -17.12
CA HIS A 179 -7.77 0.71 -16.39
C HIS A 179 -6.28 0.47 -16.47
N ARG A 180 -5.52 1.50 -16.85
CA ARG A 180 -4.06 1.44 -17.00
C ARG A 180 -3.40 2.46 -16.08
N ILE A 181 -2.50 1.99 -15.22
CA ILE A 181 -1.71 2.82 -14.30
C ILE A 181 -0.23 2.61 -14.64
N GLN A 182 0.48 3.70 -14.92
CA GLN A 182 1.90 3.69 -15.24
C GLN A 182 2.70 4.35 -14.12
N PHE A 183 3.86 3.78 -13.80
CA PHE A 183 4.76 4.31 -12.79
C PHE A 183 6.22 3.96 -13.07
N ILE A 184 7.12 4.78 -12.51
CA ILE A 184 8.56 4.57 -12.54
C ILE A 184 9.02 4.20 -11.14
N LYS A 185 9.76 3.09 -11.02
CA LYS A 185 10.53 2.76 -9.81
C LYS A 185 11.95 3.30 -9.99
N PHE A 186 12.36 4.24 -9.15
CA PHE A 186 13.70 4.82 -9.21
C PHE A 186 14.72 3.94 -8.47
N THR A 187 16.02 4.17 -8.68
CA THR A 187 17.06 3.66 -7.78
C THR A 187 16.91 4.28 -6.38
N GLU A 188 17.37 3.58 -5.35
CA GLU A 188 17.37 4.10 -3.98
C GLU A 188 17.99 5.51 -3.90
N GLY A 189 17.37 6.34 -3.08
CA GLY A 189 17.77 7.73 -2.89
C GLY A 189 17.31 8.67 -4.00
N PHE A 190 16.62 8.21 -5.06
CA PHE A 190 16.04 9.09 -6.09
C PHE A 190 14.50 9.06 -6.05
N PRO A 191 13.83 10.13 -6.54
CA PRO A 191 14.38 11.44 -6.90
C PRO A 191 14.91 12.22 -5.67
N LYS A 192 15.95 13.05 -5.88
CA LYS A 192 16.64 13.87 -4.86
C LYS A 192 16.23 15.34 -4.95
N ALA A 193 16.12 16.00 -3.80
CA ALA A 193 16.07 17.47 -3.72
C ALA A 193 17.50 18.07 -3.65
N PRO A 194 17.72 19.29 -4.16
CA PRO A 194 16.78 20.13 -4.90
C PRO A 194 16.57 19.65 -6.34
N TYR A 195 15.35 19.76 -6.84
CA TYR A 195 14.99 19.43 -8.22
C TYR A 195 14.48 20.71 -8.88
N GLY A 196 15.28 21.29 -9.79
CA GLY A 196 15.08 22.68 -10.24
C GLY A 196 13.80 22.93 -11.05
N LYS A 197 13.39 21.97 -11.88
CA LYS A 197 12.15 22.03 -12.70
C LYS A 197 11.45 20.68 -12.70
N ALA A 198 11.18 20.15 -11.51
CA ALA A 198 10.52 18.85 -11.43
C ALA A 198 9.08 18.99 -11.97
N PRO A 199 8.57 18.00 -12.72
CA PRO A 199 7.13 17.93 -12.92
C PRO A 199 6.43 17.69 -11.58
N ALA A 200 5.16 18.06 -11.48
CA ALA A 200 4.41 18.07 -10.21
C ALA A 200 4.46 16.70 -9.50
N ASN A 201 4.28 15.61 -10.24
CA ASN A 201 4.36 14.25 -9.71
C ASN A 201 5.71 13.92 -9.05
N ILE A 202 6.82 14.44 -9.58
CA ILE A 202 8.15 14.27 -8.97
C ILE A 202 8.27 15.12 -7.70
N TYR A 203 7.73 16.34 -7.68
CA TYR A 203 7.70 17.15 -6.47
C TYR A 203 6.91 16.47 -5.35
N HIS A 204 5.72 15.95 -5.64
CA HIS A 204 4.90 15.20 -4.70
C HIS A 204 5.65 13.97 -4.17
N ALA A 205 6.31 13.21 -5.05
CA ALA A 205 7.12 12.06 -4.65
C ALA A 205 8.33 12.41 -3.76
N ILE A 206 9.01 13.53 -4.04
CA ILE A 206 10.13 14.03 -3.21
C ILE A 206 9.63 14.33 -1.79
N ARG A 207 8.44 14.93 -1.67
CA ARG A 207 7.80 15.27 -0.39
C ARG A 207 7.12 14.08 0.31
N ASN A 208 7.15 12.89 -0.28
CA ASN A 208 6.42 11.71 0.19
C ASN A 208 4.90 11.94 0.29
N GLU A 209 4.35 12.77 -0.60
CA GLU A 209 2.91 12.94 -0.72
C GLU A 209 2.33 11.72 -1.46
N GLU A 210 1.23 11.16 -0.97
CA GLU A 210 0.69 9.89 -1.51
C GLU A 210 0.09 10.02 -2.91
N VAL A 211 -0.43 11.21 -3.25
CA VAL A 211 -1.13 11.45 -4.52
C VAL A 211 -0.24 12.27 -5.44
N HIS A 212 0.32 11.62 -6.45
CA HIS A 212 1.35 12.26 -7.29
C HIS A 212 0.77 13.05 -8.47
N LEU A 213 -0.37 12.64 -9.02
CA LEU A 213 -0.91 13.22 -10.25
C LEU A 213 -1.88 14.38 -9.99
N LEU A 214 -1.74 15.06 -8.84
CA LEU A 214 -2.43 16.31 -8.60
C LEU A 214 -1.69 17.44 -9.31
N PRO A 215 -2.41 18.47 -9.80
CA PRO A 215 -1.75 19.69 -10.24
C PRO A 215 -0.96 20.28 -9.06
N PRO A 216 0.19 20.92 -9.33
CA PRO A 216 0.92 21.60 -8.27
C PRO A 216 -0.01 22.67 -7.67
N PRO A 217 0.07 22.92 -6.35
CA PRO A 217 -0.70 24.01 -5.75
C PRO A 217 -0.35 25.29 -6.50
N GLU A 218 -1.37 26.03 -6.95
CA GLU A 218 -1.17 27.35 -7.57
C GLU A 218 -0.27 28.15 -6.62
N GLU A 219 0.89 28.60 -7.12
CA GLU A 219 1.74 29.47 -6.31
C GLU A 219 0.88 30.65 -5.88
N PRO A 220 0.76 30.92 -4.56
CA PRO A 220 0.03 32.08 -4.12
C PRO A 220 0.61 33.28 -4.86
N PRO A 221 -0.24 34.17 -5.40
CA PRO A 221 0.23 35.28 -6.22
C PRO A 221 1.38 35.94 -5.48
N ALA A 222 2.55 36.01 -6.15
CA ALA A 222 3.76 36.58 -5.56
C ALA A 222 3.33 37.87 -4.87
N PRO A 223 3.60 38.02 -3.55
CA PRO A 223 3.03 39.11 -2.78
C PRO A 223 3.28 40.38 -3.56
N GLU A 224 2.19 41.01 -4.04
CA GLU A 224 2.31 42.27 -4.74
C GLU A 224 3.18 43.14 -3.85
N ASN A 225 4.25 43.72 -4.44
CA ASN A 225 5.24 44.58 -3.80
C ASN A 225 4.52 45.78 -3.17
N THR A 226 3.79 45.52 -2.10
CA THR A 226 3.06 46.48 -1.32
C THR A 226 4.10 47.04 -0.41
N THR A 227 4.48 48.27 -0.73
CA THR A 227 5.42 49.12 -0.02
C THR A 227 4.81 49.48 1.34
N TYR A 228 4.59 48.49 2.21
CA TYR A 228 4.14 48.73 3.57
C TYR A 228 5.36 48.94 4.46
N GLY A 229 5.44 50.16 4.97
CA GLY A 229 6.47 50.62 5.86
C GLY A 229 6.67 49.68 7.05
N THR A 230 7.95 49.50 7.36
CA THR A 230 8.52 48.76 8.48
C THR A 230 7.79 49.09 9.78
N ARG A 231 6.89 48.21 10.23
CA ARG A 231 6.50 48.12 11.64
C ARG A 231 7.11 46.86 12.22
N THR A 232 8.17 47.08 12.98
CA THR A 232 8.82 46.10 13.85
C THR A 232 7.78 45.51 14.81
N PRO A 233 7.59 44.18 14.87
CA PRO A 233 6.78 43.57 15.90
C PRO A 233 7.54 43.59 17.23
N GLU A 234 6.95 44.20 18.26
CA GLU A 234 7.44 44.06 19.63
C GLU A 234 7.28 42.61 20.09
N TYR A 235 8.42 42.01 20.46
CA TYR A 235 8.53 40.66 20.97
C TYR A 235 8.04 40.65 22.44
N LEU A 236 6.94 39.95 22.72
CA LEU A 236 6.50 39.68 24.10
C LEU A 236 7.07 38.32 24.55
N PRO A 237 7.96 38.28 25.56
CA PRO A 237 8.43 37.02 26.12
C PRO A 237 7.45 36.54 27.21
N GLY A 238 7.08 35.27 27.16
CA GLY A 238 6.66 34.55 28.37
C GLY A 238 5.46 33.64 28.21
N ARG A 239 5.72 32.34 28.12
CA ARG A 239 5.13 31.35 29.04
C ARG A 239 5.84 30.01 28.88
N GLU A 240 6.74 29.73 29.83
CA GLU A 240 7.21 28.37 30.11
C GLU A 240 6.06 27.61 30.77
N SER A 241 5.59 26.53 30.15
CA SER A 241 4.75 25.53 30.83
C SER A 241 5.55 24.25 30.97
N GLY A 242 6.10 24.02 32.17
CA GLY A 242 6.70 22.76 32.56
C GLY A 242 5.64 21.66 32.64
N TYR A 243 5.84 20.60 31.86
CA TYR A 243 5.13 19.34 32.06
C TYR A 243 6.18 18.25 32.23
N ALA A 244 6.33 17.78 33.47
CA ALA A 244 7.15 16.64 33.84
C ALA A 244 6.25 15.41 33.95
N SER A 245 6.52 14.40 33.15
CA SER A 245 5.81 13.11 33.18
C SER A 245 6.40 12.23 34.30
N PRO A 246 5.59 11.60 35.18
CA PRO A 246 6.10 10.66 36.16
C PRO A 246 6.37 9.29 35.52
N ALA A 247 7.56 8.77 35.77
CA ALA A 247 7.92 7.38 35.51
C ALA A 247 7.11 6.44 36.41
N CYS A 248 6.27 5.60 35.83
CA CYS A 248 5.68 4.46 36.51
C CYS A 248 6.53 3.21 36.25
N SER A 249 7.33 2.87 37.25
CA SER A 249 7.90 1.54 37.47
C SER A 249 6.80 0.59 37.97
N LEU A 250 6.59 -0.52 37.26
CA LEU A 250 5.72 -1.62 37.73
C LEU A 250 6.51 -2.92 37.75
N HIS A 251 6.74 -3.43 38.96
CA HIS A 251 7.19 -4.77 39.27
C HIS A 251 6.03 -5.75 39.04
N MET A 252 6.27 -6.85 38.32
CA MET A 252 5.41 -8.03 38.37
C MET A 252 6.13 -9.15 39.14
N MET A 253 5.54 -9.52 40.29
CA MET A 253 5.83 -10.76 41.01
C MET A 253 5.24 -11.92 40.21
N TYR A 254 6.04 -12.97 40.01
CA TYR A 254 5.54 -14.30 39.70
C TYR A 254 5.33 -15.03 41.03
N ASP A 255 4.15 -15.61 41.22
CA ASP A 255 4.01 -16.70 42.18
C ASP A 255 3.36 -17.92 41.52
N ARG A 256 3.83 -19.07 41.99
CA ARG A 256 3.63 -20.43 41.50
C ARG A 256 2.21 -20.92 41.71
N ASP A 257 1.79 -21.88 40.88
CA ASP A 257 1.11 -23.09 41.36
C ASP A 257 1.40 -24.26 40.41
N ASP A 258 1.95 -25.33 40.99
CA ASP A 258 2.34 -26.60 40.38
C ASP A 258 1.44 -27.68 41.01
N GLU A 259 0.31 -27.99 40.39
CA GLU A 259 -0.57 -29.08 40.85
C GLU A 259 -0.20 -30.40 40.16
N ARG A 260 0.42 -31.32 40.92
CA ARG A 260 0.54 -32.74 40.54
C ARG A 260 -0.32 -33.59 41.46
N SER A 261 -1.32 -34.26 40.90
CA SER A 261 -2.11 -35.28 41.61
C SER A 261 -1.42 -36.64 41.53
N ARG A 262 -1.22 -37.29 42.68
CA ARG A 262 -0.77 -38.70 42.81
C ARG A 262 -1.92 -39.54 43.38
N ASP A 263 -1.98 -40.81 42.99
CA ASP A 263 -2.91 -41.75 43.60
C ASP A 263 -2.47 -42.19 45.01
N TYR A 264 -3.33 -42.93 45.70
CA TYR A 264 -3.10 -43.41 47.07
C TYR A 264 -1.94 -44.43 47.20
N ASN A 265 -1.34 -44.85 46.09
CA ASN A 265 -0.17 -45.74 46.06
C ASN A 265 1.11 -45.03 45.55
N GLY A 266 1.05 -43.72 45.23
CA GLY A 266 2.21 -42.92 44.86
C GLY A 266 2.77 -43.15 43.45
N LEU A 267 2.00 -43.76 42.54
CA LEU A 267 2.40 -44.02 41.15
C LEU A 267 1.70 -43.05 40.18
N GLU A 268 2.46 -42.40 39.30
CA GLU A 268 1.92 -41.53 38.23
C GLU A 268 1.19 -42.40 37.19
N THR A 269 -0.13 -42.27 37.10
CA THR A 269 -0.99 -43.08 36.22
C THR A 269 -1.20 -42.39 34.88
N SER A 270 -0.41 -42.75 33.86
CA SER A 270 -0.55 -42.26 32.49
C SER A 270 -1.50 -43.12 31.65
N ARG A 271 -2.78 -43.25 32.02
CA ARG A 271 -3.86 -43.76 31.13
C ARG A 271 -5.22 -43.18 31.54
N GLY A 272 -5.36 -41.87 31.44
CA GLY A 272 -6.66 -41.20 31.42
C GLY A 272 -6.87 -40.56 30.06
N ILE A 273 -8.09 -40.63 29.52
CA ILE A 273 -8.53 -39.66 28.50
C ILE A 273 -8.12 -38.30 29.06
N ASP A 274 -7.34 -37.53 28.30
CA ASP A 274 -6.89 -36.21 28.69
C ASP A 274 -8.13 -35.33 28.82
N VAL A 275 -8.69 -35.31 30.04
CA VAL A 275 -9.93 -34.62 30.38
C VAL A 275 -9.75 -33.13 30.13
N ASP A 276 -8.52 -32.62 30.23
CA ASP A 276 -8.20 -31.22 29.97
C ASP A 276 -8.14 -30.93 28.48
N LYS A 277 -7.59 -31.82 27.66
CA LYS A 277 -7.68 -31.72 26.20
C LYS A 277 -9.12 -31.85 25.71
N PHE A 278 -9.90 -32.79 26.25
CA PHE A 278 -11.31 -32.95 25.90
C PHE A 278 -12.18 -31.78 26.37
N LYS A 279 -11.96 -31.27 27.60
CA LYS A 279 -12.60 -30.04 28.09
C LYS A 279 -12.17 -28.83 27.27
N LYS A 280 -10.90 -28.72 26.90
CA LYS A 280 -10.38 -27.62 26.07
C LYS A 280 -10.96 -27.66 24.66
N GLU A 281 -11.15 -28.86 24.09
CA GLU A 281 -11.78 -29.09 22.79
C GLU A 281 -13.29 -28.80 22.83
N ILE A 282 -14.00 -29.26 23.86
CA ILE A 282 -15.42 -28.96 24.05
C ILE A 282 -15.62 -27.47 24.34
N MET A 283 -14.85 -26.87 25.25
CA MET A 283 -14.97 -25.43 25.56
C MET A 283 -14.55 -24.57 24.37
N SER A 284 -13.58 -24.99 23.54
CA SER A 284 -13.27 -24.26 22.29
C SER A 284 -14.38 -24.32 21.24
N ARG A 285 -15.29 -25.30 21.33
CA ARG A 285 -16.46 -25.38 20.44
C ARG A 285 -17.59 -24.44 20.88
N PHE A 286 -17.62 -24.01 22.13
CA PHE A 286 -18.73 -23.21 22.69
C PHE A 286 -18.38 -21.75 22.96
N PHE A 287 -17.10 -21.41 23.14
CA PHE A 287 -16.72 -20.03 23.41
C PHE A 287 -16.01 -19.41 22.20
N PRO A 288 -16.44 -18.20 21.78
CA PRO A 288 -15.77 -17.50 20.71
C PRO A 288 -14.33 -17.16 21.09
N ARG A 289 -13.43 -17.22 20.12
CA ARG A 289 -12.00 -16.90 20.27
C ARG A 289 -11.51 -16.07 19.09
N LEU A 290 -10.51 -15.24 19.35
CA LEU A 290 -9.81 -14.47 18.32
C LEU A 290 -8.37 -14.96 18.19
N GLU A 291 -7.90 -15.09 16.96
CA GLU A 291 -6.49 -15.23 16.63
C GLU A 291 -6.07 -14.04 15.77
N TYR A 292 -4.87 -13.52 16.01
CA TYR A 292 -4.36 -12.32 15.37
C TYR A 292 -3.18 -12.68 14.48
N THR A 293 -3.15 -12.14 13.27
CA THR A 293 -1.94 -12.06 12.45
C THR A 293 -1.58 -10.61 12.23
N GLN A 294 -0.28 -10.35 12.12
CA GLN A 294 0.27 -9.05 11.81
C GLN A 294 1.21 -9.20 10.61
N ASP A 295 0.94 -8.39 9.59
CA ASP A 295 1.75 -8.24 8.39
C ASP A 295 1.98 -6.73 8.18
N GLY A 296 3.12 -6.25 8.70
CA GLY A 296 3.46 -4.82 8.72
C GLY A 296 2.49 -3.97 9.56
N ARG A 297 1.79 -3.05 8.88
CA ARG A 297 0.85 -2.08 9.48
C ARG A 297 -0.59 -2.56 9.57
N GLY A 298 -0.85 -3.80 9.21
CA GLY A 298 -2.15 -4.41 9.34
C GLY A 298 -2.04 -5.90 9.53
N GLY A 299 -3.14 -6.60 9.26
CA GLY A 299 -3.17 -8.06 9.33
C GLY A 299 -4.59 -8.59 9.31
N SER A 300 -4.79 -9.75 9.91
CA SER A 300 -6.10 -10.39 10.00
C SER A 300 -6.44 -10.78 11.43
N ILE A 301 -7.73 -10.73 11.75
CA ILE A 301 -8.31 -11.26 12.97
C ILE A 301 -9.23 -12.41 12.57
N TYR A 302 -8.97 -13.60 13.10
CA TYR A 302 -9.77 -14.79 12.85
C TYR A 302 -10.69 -15.04 14.05
N TYR A 303 -11.98 -14.79 13.86
CA TYR A 303 -13.03 -15.16 14.82
C TYR A 303 -13.39 -16.63 14.60
N THR A 304 -13.30 -17.45 15.66
CA THR A 304 -13.70 -18.85 15.63
C THR A 304 -14.69 -19.15 16.75
N GLU A 305 -15.83 -19.75 16.41
CA GLU A 305 -16.87 -20.19 17.33
C GLU A 305 -17.50 -21.49 16.80
N GLY A 306 -17.16 -22.63 17.40
CA GLY A 306 -17.61 -23.93 16.90
C GLY A 306 -17.15 -24.18 15.47
N ALA A 307 -18.10 -24.25 14.53
CA ALA A 307 -17.82 -24.40 13.09
C ALA A 307 -17.69 -23.07 12.33
N ILE A 308 -18.05 -21.94 12.98
CA ILE A 308 -17.99 -20.61 12.38
C ILE A 308 -16.54 -20.15 12.38
N LYS A 309 -16.06 -19.72 11.21
CA LYS A 309 -14.76 -19.06 11.03
C LYS A 309 -14.95 -17.83 10.18
N ILE A 310 -14.65 -16.66 10.73
CA ILE A 310 -14.76 -15.38 10.04
C ILE A 310 -13.40 -14.69 10.09
N GLN A 311 -12.93 -14.21 8.95
CA GLN A 311 -11.72 -13.41 8.86
C GLN A 311 -12.08 -11.94 8.72
N PHE A 312 -11.51 -11.09 9.56
CA PHE A 312 -11.60 -9.64 9.48
C PHE A 312 -10.22 -9.08 9.16
N GLY A 313 -10.14 -8.13 8.23
CA GLY A 313 -8.92 -7.36 8.02
C GLY A 313 -8.79 -6.26 9.09
N TRP A 314 -7.56 -5.89 9.43
CA TRP A 314 -7.31 -4.71 10.27
C TRP A 314 -6.07 -3.95 9.79
N GLU A 315 -6.01 -2.65 10.11
CA GLU A 315 -4.85 -1.78 9.90
C GLU A 315 -4.69 -0.75 11.02
N PHE A 316 -3.48 -0.22 11.21
CA PHE A 316 -3.26 0.91 12.10
C PHE A 316 -3.97 2.16 11.60
N GLY A 317 -4.79 2.76 12.46
CA GLY A 317 -5.47 4.02 12.18
C GLY A 317 -4.54 5.23 12.25
N GLY A 318 -5.04 6.38 11.79
CA GLY A 318 -4.43 7.69 11.95
C GLY A 318 -5.21 8.59 12.91
N GLY A 319 -4.57 9.66 13.40
CA GLY A 319 -5.21 10.63 14.30
C GLY A 319 -5.54 10.02 15.67
N ASN A 320 -6.83 10.04 16.03
CA ASN A 320 -7.32 9.46 17.30
C ASN A 320 -7.63 7.95 17.22
N ALA A 321 -7.60 7.36 16.02
CA ALA A 321 -7.81 5.93 15.83
C ALA A 321 -6.50 5.16 15.96
N VAL A 322 -6.48 4.15 16.83
CA VAL A 322 -5.35 3.22 17.02
C VAL A 322 -5.39 2.13 15.95
N VAL A 323 -6.56 1.53 15.76
CA VAL A 323 -6.78 0.42 14.81
C VAL A 323 -8.11 0.63 14.10
N ILE A 324 -8.16 0.31 12.81
CA ILE A 324 -9.37 0.22 12.01
C ILE A 324 -9.56 -1.25 11.61
N LEU A 325 -10.70 -1.82 11.94
CA LEU A 325 -11.10 -3.17 11.53
C LEU A 325 -12.08 -3.05 10.36
N PHE A 326 -11.85 -3.83 9.31
CA PHE A 326 -12.73 -3.90 8.15
C PHE A 326 -13.79 -4.98 8.37
N ILE A 327 -15.06 -4.60 8.25
CA ILE A 327 -16.20 -5.51 8.44
C ILE A 327 -17.14 -5.47 7.23
N PRO A 328 -17.83 -6.56 6.90
CA PRO A 328 -18.85 -6.54 5.86
C PRO A 328 -20.00 -5.58 6.19
N GLU A 329 -20.48 -4.86 5.18
CA GLU A 329 -21.74 -4.11 5.28
C GLU A 329 -22.89 -5.06 5.63
N THR A 330 -23.90 -4.55 6.35
CA THR A 330 -25.10 -5.29 6.77
C THR A 330 -25.73 -6.11 5.64
N LYS A 331 -25.82 -5.53 4.42
CA LYS A 331 -26.42 -6.19 3.25
C LYS A 331 -25.60 -7.35 2.66
N TYR A 332 -24.30 -7.42 2.98
CA TYR A 332 -23.37 -8.45 2.49
C TYR A 332 -22.94 -9.44 3.58
N TRP A 333 -23.41 -9.25 4.82
CA TRP A 333 -22.96 -10.00 5.99
C TRP A 333 -23.10 -11.51 5.85
N GLU A 334 -24.31 -12.00 5.54
CA GLU A 334 -24.58 -13.44 5.48
C GLU A 334 -23.80 -14.11 4.34
N ALA A 335 -23.68 -13.41 3.21
CA ALA A 335 -22.95 -13.90 2.04
C ALA A 335 -21.42 -14.01 2.30
N GLN A 336 -20.83 -13.04 3.01
CA GLN A 336 -19.38 -13.02 3.26
C GLN A 336 -18.95 -13.83 4.48
N THR A 337 -19.79 -13.91 5.53
CA THR A 337 -19.43 -14.56 6.79
C THR A 337 -20.02 -15.95 6.96
N GLY A 338 -21.07 -16.29 6.19
CA GLY A 338 -21.85 -17.51 6.39
C GLY A 338 -22.64 -17.53 7.71
N THR A 339 -22.74 -16.39 8.41
CA THR A 339 -23.49 -16.27 9.67
C THR A 339 -24.78 -15.46 9.49
N PRO A 340 -25.87 -15.80 10.19
CA PRO A 340 -27.12 -15.05 10.08
C PRO A 340 -26.97 -13.59 10.52
N LEU A 341 -27.69 -12.68 9.84
CA LEU A 341 -27.58 -11.25 10.08
C LEU A 341 -27.90 -10.85 11.53
N PHE A 342 -28.85 -11.54 12.17
CA PHE A 342 -29.22 -11.25 13.56
C PHE A 342 -28.08 -11.46 14.57
N ARG A 343 -27.03 -12.22 14.20
CA ARG A 343 -25.83 -12.44 15.03
C ARG A 343 -24.74 -11.40 14.80
N ARG A 344 -24.86 -10.55 13.78
CA ARG A 344 -23.82 -9.59 13.38
C ARG A 344 -23.37 -8.75 14.57
N ASP A 345 -24.31 -8.08 15.23
CA ASP A 345 -23.97 -7.10 16.27
C ASP A 345 -23.40 -7.77 17.53
N GLU A 346 -23.84 -9.00 17.84
CA GLU A 346 -23.27 -9.83 18.91
C GLU A 346 -21.79 -10.16 18.63
N ILE A 347 -21.49 -10.67 17.44
CA ILE A 347 -20.14 -11.04 17.02
C ILE A 347 -19.22 -9.82 16.99
N LEU A 348 -19.68 -8.71 16.40
CA LEU A 348 -18.90 -7.48 16.32
C LEU A 348 -18.63 -6.88 17.70
N LYS A 349 -19.60 -6.94 18.62
CA LYS A 349 -19.40 -6.51 20.01
C LYS A 349 -18.32 -7.35 20.70
N PHE A 350 -18.41 -8.68 20.61
CA PHE A 350 -17.38 -9.58 21.15
C PHE A 350 -16.00 -9.28 20.56
N LEU A 351 -15.93 -9.12 19.23
CA LEU A 351 -14.71 -8.78 18.50
C LEU A 351 -14.07 -7.49 19.08
N CYS A 352 -14.84 -6.42 19.25
CA CYS A 352 -14.34 -5.15 19.79
C CYS A 352 -13.84 -5.28 21.23
N GLU A 353 -14.65 -5.87 22.10
CA GLU A 353 -14.32 -6.01 23.53
C GLU A 353 -13.05 -6.86 23.74
N GLN A 354 -12.92 -7.92 22.97
CA GLN A 354 -11.77 -8.82 23.03
C GLN A 354 -10.51 -8.15 22.42
N VAL A 355 -10.62 -7.44 21.29
CA VAL A 355 -9.50 -6.69 20.70
C VAL A 355 -8.98 -5.62 21.66
N ILE A 356 -9.87 -4.85 22.30
CA ILE A 356 -9.47 -3.83 23.28
C ILE A 356 -8.79 -4.48 24.48
N ARG A 357 -9.35 -5.59 24.99
CA ARG A 357 -8.74 -6.32 26.11
C ARG A 357 -7.34 -6.83 25.78
N ASP A 358 -7.16 -7.41 24.60
CA ASP A 358 -5.93 -8.10 24.23
C ASP A 358 -4.84 -7.16 23.71
N GLN A 359 -5.20 -6.16 22.90
CA GLN A 359 -4.26 -5.37 22.09
C GLN A 359 -4.26 -3.87 22.38
N ALA A 360 -5.32 -3.32 22.97
CA ALA A 360 -5.47 -1.87 23.16
C ALA A 360 -6.18 -1.51 24.48
N PRO A 361 -5.66 -1.95 25.64
CA PRO A 361 -6.32 -1.75 26.92
C PRO A 361 -6.49 -0.25 27.22
N GLY A 362 -7.69 0.14 27.64
CA GLY A 362 -8.05 1.53 27.92
C GLY A 362 -8.64 2.29 26.73
N CYS A 363 -8.61 1.73 25.52
CA CYS A 363 -9.27 2.31 24.36
C CYS A 363 -10.80 2.08 24.36
N THR A 364 -11.51 2.83 23.53
CA THR A 364 -12.94 2.65 23.23
C THR A 364 -13.12 2.28 21.76
N TYR A 365 -14.35 1.94 21.33
CA TYR A 365 -14.62 1.64 19.92
C TYR A 365 -15.86 2.36 19.40
N LYS A 366 -15.87 2.59 18.08
CA LYS A 366 -17.04 3.07 17.34
C LYS A 366 -17.25 2.22 16.09
N ILE A 367 -18.45 1.67 15.95
CA ILE A 367 -18.85 0.86 14.80
C ILE A 367 -19.48 1.76 13.73
N TYR A 368 -19.05 1.57 12.49
CA TYR A 368 -19.60 2.15 11.26
C TYR A 368 -20.17 1.04 10.38
N ASP A 369 -20.75 1.40 9.23
CA ASP A 369 -21.42 0.42 8.35
C ASP A 369 -20.48 -0.68 7.84
N ASN A 370 -19.24 -0.32 7.50
CA ASN A 370 -18.24 -1.21 6.90
C ASN A 370 -16.90 -1.25 7.66
N SER A 371 -16.82 -0.61 8.83
CA SER A 371 -15.58 -0.56 9.62
C SER A 371 -15.84 -0.36 11.11
N ILE A 372 -14.84 -0.66 11.92
CA ILE A 372 -14.81 -0.37 13.35
C ILE A 372 -13.52 0.39 13.65
N SER A 373 -13.62 1.53 14.31
CA SER A 373 -12.43 2.25 14.80
C SER A 373 -12.25 2.03 16.30
N ILE A 374 -11.07 1.56 16.69
CA ILE A 374 -10.60 1.56 18.08
C ILE A 374 -9.92 2.90 18.34
N LEU A 375 -10.38 3.64 19.34
CA LEU A 375 -10.00 5.03 19.64
C LEU A 375 -9.33 5.12 21.01
N ARG A 376 -8.33 5.99 21.15
CA ARG A 376 -7.66 6.25 22.45
C ARG A 376 -8.56 6.96 23.45
#